data_AF-A0A7J5F7L3-F1
#
_entry.id   AF-A0A7J5F7L3-F1
#
_cell.length_a   1.000
_cell.length_b   1.000
_cell.length_c   1.000
_cell.angle_alpha   90.00
_cell.angle_beta   90.00
_cell.angle_gamma   90.00
#
_symmetry.space_group_name_H-M   'P 1'
#
loop_
_entity.id
_entity.type
_entity.pdbx_description
1 polymer ?
#
loop_
_entity_poly.entity_id
_entity_poly.type
_entity_poly.pdbx_seq_one_letter_code
_entity_poly.pdbx_strand_id
1 'polypeptide(L)' 'MDDTASLVKVEEFKGKPVLRIPLVEQPEPDVSWHWLSFGKNKAKAIVKHIEAIRKFAEE' A
#
# COMPACT_ATOMS: atom_id res chain seq x y z
N MET A 1 8.87 -22.32 -1.94
CA MET A 1 8.35 -21.48 -3.03
C MET A 1 7.97 -20.18 -2.36
N ASP A 2 8.92 -19.25 -2.27
CA ASP A 2 8.71 -17.92 -1.68
C ASP A 2 7.96 -17.06 -2.69
N ASP A 3 6.66 -17.31 -2.77
CA ASP A 3 5.71 -16.42 -3.41
C ASP A 3 5.28 -15.38 -2.38
N THR A 4 6.23 -14.54 -1.94
CA THR A 4 5.89 -13.24 -1.36
C THR A 4 5.40 -12.36 -2.50
N ALA A 5 4.28 -12.76 -3.11
CA ALA A 5 3.54 -11.98 -4.06
C ALA A 5 3.29 -10.64 -3.39
N SER A 6 3.92 -9.58 -3.93
CA SER A 6 3.74 -8.22 -3.45
C SER A 6 2.26 -8.01 -3.15
N LEU A 7 1.90 -7.89 -1.87
CA LEU A 7 0.51 -7.86 -1.38
C LEU A 7 -0.24 -6.59 -1.81
N VAL A 8 0.32 -5.83 -2.75
CA VAL A 8 -0.26 -4.65 -3.35
C VAL A 8 -1.37 -5.07 -4.29
N LYS A 9 -2.60 -4.63 -4.00
CA LYS A 9 -3.78 -4.92 -4.80
C LYS A 9 -4.32 -3.65 -5.43
N VAL A 10 -4.77 -3.74 -6.68
CA VAL A 10 -5.60 -2.69 -7.30
C VAL A 10 -7.03 -3.19 -7.27
N GLU A 11 -7.91 -2.47 -6.58
CA GLU A 11 -9.33 -2.79 -6.43
C GLU A 11 -10.20 -1.62 -6.90
N GLU A 12 -11.50 -1.85 -7.04
CA GLU A 12 -12.47 -0.79 -7.29
C GLU A 12 -13.22 -0.43 -6.01
N PHE A 13 -13.28 0.86 -5.69
CA PHE A 13 -14.11 1.38 -4.60
C PHE A 13 -14.98 2.53 -5.11
N LYS A 14 -16.30 2.34 -5.06
CA LYS A 14 -17.31 3.30 -5.55
C LYS A 14 -17.06 3.72 -7.02
N GLY A 15 -16.79 2.76 -7.90
CA GLY A 15 -16.52 2.99 -9.33
C GLY A 15 -15.19 3.67 -9.63
N LYS A 16 -14.25 3.70 -8.67
CA LYS A 16 -12.92 4.30 -8.84
C LYS A 16 -11.82 3.33 -8.44
N PRO A 17 -10.72 3.24 -9.20
CA PRO A 17 -9.59 2.39 -8.85
C PRO A 17 -8.87 2.92 -7.60
N VAL A 18 -8.59 2.03 -6.66
CA VAL A 18 -7.81 2.25 -5.45
C VAL A 18 -6.69 1.22 -5.35
N LEU A 19 -5.51 1.68 -4.96
CA LEU A 19 -4.38 0.82 -4.64
C LEU A 19 -4.40 0.53 -3.14
N ARG A 20 -4.22 -0.74 -2.75
CA ARG A 20 -4.22 -1.22 -1.37
C ARG A 20 -2.89 -1.88 -1.07
N ILE A 21 -2.26 -1.44 0.01
CA ILE A 21 -0.99 -1.96 0.52
C ILE A 21 -1.25 -2.43 1.95
N PRO A 22 -0.89 -3.65 2.35
CA PRO A 22 -0.99 -4.04 3.75
C PRO A 22 0.06 -3.27 4.57
N LEU A 23 -0.32 -2.88 5.78
CA LEU A 23 0.59 -2.25 6.73
C LEU A 23 1.39 -3.27 7.55
N VAL A 24 0.99 -4.54 7.50
CA VAL A 24 1.66 -5.66 8.17
C VAL A 24 1.91 -6.77 7.15
N GLU A 25 3.14 -7.28 7.09
CA GLU A 25 3.52 -8.35 6.14
C GLU A 25 2.95 -9.71 6.56
N GLN A 26 2.85 -9.93 7.88
CA GLN A 26 2.29 -11.14 8.48
C GLN A 26 1.34 -10.72 9.61
N PRO A 27 0.03 -10.67 9.37
CA PRO A 27 -0.92 -10.47 10.44
C PRO A 27 -0.95 -11.71 11.31
N GLU A 28 -0.64 -11.54 12.59
CA GLU A 28 -0.91 -12.54 13.61
C GLU A 28 -2.43 -12.77 13.71
N PRO A 29 -2.90 -13.92 14.22
CA PRO A 29 -4.34 -14.21 14.35
C PRO A 29 -5.14 -13.11 15.03
N ASP A 30 -4.49 -12.37 15.94
CA ASP A 30 -5.07 -11.30 16.74
C ASP A 30 -4.85 -9.90 16.13
N VAL A 31 -4.06 -9.78 15.05
CA VAL A 31 -3.79 -8.53 14.36
C VAL A 31 -4.70 -8.43 13.14
N SER A 32 -5.71 -7.56 13.24
CA SER A 32 -6.56 -7.22 12.10
C SER A 32 -5.71 -6.74 10.92
N TRP A 33 -6.03 -7.20 9.71
CA TRP A 33 -5.40 -6.71 8.49
C TRP A 33 -5.64 -5.20 8.33
N HIS A 34 -4.62 -4.39 8.60
CA HIS A 34 -4.68 -2.95 8.35
C HIS A 34 -4.17 -2.68 6.94
N TRP A 35 -5.03 -2.07 6.11
CA TRP A 35 -4.71 -1.74 4.72
C TRP A 35 -4.58 -0.22 4.56
N LEU A 36 -3.47 0.23 3.98
CA LEU A 36 -3.36 1.57 3.42
C LEU A 36 -3.97 1.56 2.01
N SER A 37 -5.07 2.30 1.84
CA SER A 37 -5.77 2.39 0.55
C SER A 37 -5.76 3.81 0.00
N PHE A 38 -5.41 3.99 -1.27
CA PHE A 38 -5.43 5.30 -1.90
C PHE A 38 -5.71 5.27 -3.41
N GLY A 39 -6.45 6.27 -3.89
CA GLY A 39 -6.78 6.41 -5.30
C GLY A 39 -5.68 7.11 -6.12
N LYS A 40 -5.92 7.20 -7.43
CA LYS A 40 -4.96 7.70 -8.45
C LYS A 40 -4.33 9.07 -8.12
N ASN A 41 -5.07 10.01 -7.55
CA ASN A 41 -4.54 11.35 -7.23
C ASN A 41 -3.46 11.30 -6.14
N LYS A 42 -3.69 10.51 -5.08
CA LYS A 42 -2.69 10.29 -4.02
C LYS A 42 -1.49 9.52 -4.55
N ALA A 43 -1.73 8.51 -5.41
CA ALA A 43 -0.64 7.77 -6.06
C ALA A 43 0.28 8.69 -6.88
N LYS A 44 -0.27 9.63 -7.65
CA LYS A 44 0.53 10.63 -8.39
C LYS A 44 1.37 11.51 -7.47
N ALA A 45 0.82 11.94 -6.34
CA ALA A 45 1.56 12.74 -5.36
C ALA A 45 2.72 11.94 -4.74
N ILE A 46 2.48 10.67 -4.38
CA ILE A 46 3.51 9.76 -3.86
C ILE A 46 4.64 9.60 -4.88
N VAL A 47 4.31 9.30 -6.14
CA VAL A 47 5.31 9.16 -7.21
C VAL A 47 6.13 10.44 -7.39
N LYS A 48 5.47 11.61 -7.37
CA LYS A 48 6.16 12.91 -7.51
C LYS A 48 7.17 13.16 -6.38
N HIS A 49 6.94 12.63 -5.20
CA HIS A 49 7.74 12.88 -4.00
C HIS A 49 8.42 11.62 -3.46
N ILE A 50 8.58 10.57 -4.28
CA ILE A 50 8.99 9.23 -3.82
C ILE A 50 10.37 9.23 -3.16
N GLU A 51 11.30 10.04 -3.65
CA GLU A 51 12.65 10.14 -3.08
C GLU A 51 12.64 10.74 -1.66
N ALA A 52 11.80 11.76 -1.42
CA ALA A 52 11.66 12.34 -0.08
C ALA A 52 10.96 11.36 0.87
N ILE A 53 9.97 10.61 0.38
CA ILE A 53 9.27 9.58 1.14
C ILE A 53 10.22 8.43 1.50
N ARG A 54 11.05 7.98 0.56
CA ARG A 54 12.07 6.95 0.79
C ARG A 54 13.03 7.37 1.89
N LYS A 55 13.59 8.58 1.77
CA LYS A 55 14.49 9.12 2.80
C LYS A 55 13.83 9.14 4.18
N PHE A 56 12.58 9.60 4.26
CA PHE A 56 11.83 9.63 5.51
C PHE A 56 11.53 8.24 6.08
N ALA A 57 11.31 7.23 5.24
CA ALA A 57 10.98 5.87 5.66
C ALA A 57 12.20 5.07 6.15
N GLU A 58 13.41 5.52 5.82
CA GLU A 58 14.68 4.90 6.24
C GLU A 58 15.25 5.50 7.55
N GLU A 59 14.63 6.57 8.08
CA GLU A 59 14.92 7.19 9.38
C GLU A 59 14.20 6.50 10.54
#